data_AF-A0A1Q3Q9R7-F1
#
_entry.id   AF-A0A1Q3Q9R7-F1
#
_cell.length_a   1.000
_cell.length_b   1.000
_cell.length_c   1.000
_cell.angle_alpha   90.00
_cell.angle_beta   90.00
_cell.angle_gamma   90.00
#
_symmetry.space_group_name_H-M   'P 1'
#
loop_
_entity.id
_entity.type
_entity.pdbx_description
1 polymer ?
#
loop_
_entity_poly.entity_id
_entity_poly.type
_entity_poly.pdbx_seq_one_letter_code
_entity_poly.pdbx_strand_id
1 'polypeptide(L)' 'MVAHRDHRDGSSILIKIFDDGIEFYNPGKLFGGINIQDLLSGNYTSKSRNKLIAKAFKEIGWIERYGSGILHIPKKIRGL' A
#
# COMPACT_ATOMS: atom_id res chain seq x y z
N MET A 1 -2.55 2.23 -2.15
CA MET A 1 -3.91 2.82 -2.07
C MET A 1 -4.93 1.92 -2.79
N VAL A 2 -4.90 1.77 -4.12
CA VAL A 2 -5.91 0.97 -4.84
C VAL A 2 -5.91 -0.53 -4.51
N ALA A 3 -4.74 -1.19 -4.55
CA ALA A 3 -4.63 -2.65 -4.36
C ALA A 3 -4.97 -3.13 -2.93
N HIS A 4 -4.83 -2.25 -1.94
CA HIS A 4 -5.05 -2.56 -0.51
C HIS A 4 -6.26 -1.85 0.10
N ARG A 5 -7.00 -1.05 -0.68
CA ARG A 5 -8.25 -0.40 -0.27
C ARG A 5 -9.26 -1.44 0.21
N ASP A 6 -10.00 -1.13 1.28
CA ASP A 6 -11.23 -1.87 1.58
C ASP A 6 -12.33 -1.43 0.62
N HIS A 7 -12.53 -2.21 -0.45
CA HIS A 7 -13.52 -1.90 -1.48
C HIS A 7 -14.98 -2.06 -1.04
N ARG A 8 -15.22 -2.53 0.18
CA ARG A 8 -16.55 -2.58 0.80
C ARG A 8 -16.91 -1.26 1.49
N ASP A 9 -15.91 -0.41 1.74
CA ASP A 9 -16.11 0.93 2.26
C ASP A 9 -16.38 1.88 1.09
N GLY A 10 -17.47 2.64 1.17
CA GLY A 10 -17.88 3.62 0.17
C GLY A 10 -17.05 4.91 0.19
N SER A 11 -16.23 5.11 1.22
CA SER A 11 -15.42 6.31 1.40
C SER A 11 -14.38 6.48 0.30
N SER A 12 -14.13 7.71 -0.11
CA SER A 12 -13.10 8.02 -1.11
C SER A 12 -11.69 7.83 -0.55
N ILE A 13 -10.75 7.56 -1.46
CA ILE A 13 -9.33 7.83 -1.20
C ILE A 13 -9.16 9.34 -1.10
N LEU A 14 -8.44 9.83 -0.08
CA LEU A 14 -8.10 11.25 0.05
C LEU A 14 -6.60 11.42 -0.12
N ILE A 15 -6.23 12.43 -0.91
CA ILE A 15 -4.85 12.89 -1.06
C ILE A 15 -4.86 14.35 -0.63
N LYS A 16 -4.08 14.68 0.41
CA LYS A 16 -3.90 16.05 0.86
C LYS A 16 -2.49 16.48 0.51
N ILE A 17 -2.36 17.67 -0.06
CA ILE A 17 -1.09 18.23 -0.50
C ILE A 17 -0.84 19.46 0.35
N PHE A 18 0.35 19.51 0.96
CA PHE A 18 0.85 20.59 1.80
C PHE A 18 2.18 21.08 1.22
N ASP A 19 2.67 22.21 1.73
CA ASP A 19 3.95 22.78 1.27
C ASP A 19 5.14 21.84 1.53
N ASP A 20 5.08 21.02 2.58
CA ASP A 20 6.15 20.15 3.05
C ASP A 20 5.86 18.65 2.85
N GLY A 21 4.74 18.27 2.23
CA GLY A 21 4.41 16.87 2.07
C GLY A 21 3.07 16.54 1.43
N ILE A 22 2.87 15.25 1.21
CA ILE A 22 1.62 14.69 0.69
C ILE A 22 1.14 13.61 1.67
N GLU A 23 -0.07 13.76 2.18
CA GLU A 23 -0.74 12.76 3.00
C GLU A 23 -1.69 11.91 2.15
N PHE A 24 -1.59 10.60 2.32
CA PHE A 24 -2.40 9.62 1.61
C PHE A 24 -3.32 8.90 2.60
N TYR A 25 -4.63 9.09 2.47
CA TYR A 25 -5.63 8.36 3.25
C TYR A 25 -6.35 7.32 2.37
N ASN A 26 -6.41 6.09 2.86
CA ASN A 26 -7.05 4.98 2.16
C ASN A 26 -8.06 4.29 3.09
N PRO A 27 -9.30 4.02 2.62
CA PRO A 27 -10.30 3.33 3.43
C PRO A 27 -9.83 1.94 3.91
N GLY A 28 -10.09 1.67 5.18
CA GLY A 28 -9.75 0.43 5.87
C GLY A 28 -8.43 0.47 6.66
N LYS A 29 -8.22 -0.59 7.45
CA LYS A 29 -7.00 -0.79 8.25
C LYS A 29 -6.02 -1.75 7.55
N LEU A 30 -4.81 -1.86 8.11
CA LEU A 30 -3.86 -2.92 7.75
C LEU A 30 -4.55 -4.29 7.74
N PHE A 31 -4.26 -5.08 6.72
CA PHE A 31 -4.95 -6.34 6.45
C PHE A 31 -4.10 -7.53 6.91
N GLY A 32 -4.77 -8.58 7.38
CA GLY A 32 -4.14 -9.88 7.61
C GLY A 32 -3.25 -9.97 8.86
N GLY A 33 -3.54 -9.14 9.87
CA GLY A 33 -2.84 -9.14 11.16
C GLY A 33 -1.53 -8.36 11.19
N ILE A 34 -1.16 -7.72 10.08
CA ILE A 34 0.04 -6.88 9.97
C ILE A 34 -0.15 -5.63 10.83
N ASN A 35 0.84 -5.33 11.66
CA ASN A 35 0.91 -4.08 12.43
C ASN A 35 1.96 -3.13 11.83
N ILE A 36 2.06 -1.92 12.38
CA ILE A 36 2.96 -0.88 11.86
C ILE A 36 4.44 -1.28 12.03
N GLN A 37 4.80 -1.93 13.14
CA GLN A 37 6.18 -2.33 13.41
C GLN A 37 6.65 -3.41 12.43
N ASP A 38 5.76 -4.31 12.02
CA ASP A 38 6.06 -5.30 10.99
C ASP A 38 6.46 -4.61 9.67
N LEU A 39 5.73 -3.55 9.27
CA LEU A 39 6.01 -2.79 8.05
C LEU A 39 7.35 -2.04 8.14
N LEU A 40 7.62 -1.39 9.28
CA LEU A 40 8.85 -0.62 9.49
C LEU A 40 10.09 -1.50 9.56
N SER A 41 9.98 -2.68 10.16
CA SER A 41 11.07 -3.66 10.24
C SER A 41 11.26 -4.47 8.96
N GLY A 42 10.29 -4.43 8.04
CA GLY A 42 10.25 -5.30 6.86
C GLY A 42 9.91 -6.77 7.19
N ASN A 43 9.57 -7.09 8.44
CA ASN A 43 9.21 -8.42 8.88
C ASN A 43 7.70 -8.68 8.72
N TYR A 44 7.22 -8.67 7.47
CA TYR A 44 5.83 -8.98 7.16
C TYR A 44 5.72 -9.80 5.87
N THR A 45 4.64 -10.58 5.76
CA THR A 45 4.23 -11.16 4.48
C THR A 45 3.14 -10.29 3.89
N SER A 46 3.34 -9.77 2.68
CA SER A 46 2.32 -8.98 1.99
C SER A 46 1.05 -9.80 1.77
N LYS A 47 -0.08 -9.29 2.27
CA LYS A 47 -1.40 -9.91 2.13
C LYS A 47 -2.33 -8.98 1.37
N SER A 48 -2.96 -9.50 0.31
CA SER A 48 -3.96 -8.76 -0.48
C SER A 48 -5.36 -9.03 0.06
N ARG A 49 -6.11 -7.95 0.31
CA ARG A 49 -7.52 -8.03 0.70
C ARG A 49 -8.39 -8.55 -0.46
N ASN A 50 -8.11 -8.08 -1.68
CA ASN A 50 -8.74 -8.56 -2.91
C ASN A 50 -7.68 -9.21 -3.81
N LYS A 51 -7.72 -10.54 -3.92
CA LYS A 51 -6.77 -11.32 -4.72
C LYS A 51 -6.92 -11.09 -6.24
N LEU A 52 -8.11 -10.75 -6.71
CA LEU A 52 -8.37 -10.52 -8.14
C LEU A 52 -7.78 -9.18 -8.60
N ILE A 53 -7.94 -8.12 -7.80
CA ILE A 53 -7.31 -6.81 -8.08
C ILE A 53 -5.79 -6.94 -8.06
N ALA A 54 -5.23 -7.62 -7.03
CA ALA A 54 -3.79 -7.85 -6.96
C ALA A 54 -3.28 -8.66 -8.15
N LYS A 55 -4.02 -9.70 -8.58
CA LYS A 55 -3.68 -10.47 -9.78
C LYS A 55 -3.70 -9.57 -11.02
N ALA A 56 -4.76 -8.80 -11.24
CA ALA A 56 -4.87 -7.92 -12.40
C ALA A 56 -3.68 -6.94 -12.50
N PHE A 57 -3.33 -6.27 -11.39
CA PHE A 57 -2.18 -5.37 -11.37
C PHE A 57 -0.83 -6.07 -11.58
N LYS A 58 -0.70 -7.31 -11.14
CA LYS A 58 0.49 -8.12 -11.41
C LYS A 58 0.58 -8.50 -12.89
N GLU A 59 -0.52 -8.94 -13.50
CA GLU A 59 -0.55 -9.34 -14.92
C GLU A 59 -0.23 -8.16 -15.86
N ILE A 60 -0.62 -6.93 -15.50
CA ILE A 60 -0.27 -5.72 -16.27
C ILE A 60 1.08 -5.09 -15.86
N GLY A 61 1.84 -5.74 -14.97
CA GLY A 61 3.17 -5.28 -14.56
C GLY A 61 3.21 -4.06 -13.64
N TRP A 62 2.10 -3.67 -13.02
CA TRP A 62 2.04 -2.50 -12.12
C TRP A 62 2.49 -2.80 -10.69
N ILE A 63 2.43 -4.06 -10.26
CA ILE A 63 2.92 -4.50 -8.95
C ILE A 63 3.74 -5.79 -9.03
N GLU A 64 4.63 -5.95 -8.07
CA GLU A 64 5.37 -7.19 -7.84
C GLU A 64 4.64 -8.13 -6.88
N ARG A 65 4.97 -9.43 -6.94
CA ARG A 65 4.36 -10.45 -6.07
C ARG A 65 4.79 -10.37 -4.60
N TYR A 66 6.00 -9.85 -4.34
CA TYR A 66 6.65 -9.91 -3.02
C TYR A 66 6.24 -8.77 -2.07
N GLY A 67 5.49 -7.76 -2.55
CA GLY A 67 5.04 -6.64 -1.72
C GLY A 67 6.18 -5.75 -1.20
N SER A 68 7.28 -5.68 -1.95
CA SER A 68 8.49 -4.87 -1.68
C SER A 68 8.23 -3.36 -1.70
N GLY A 69 7.13 -2.90 -2.32
CA GLY A 69 6.88 -1.50 -2.62
C GLY A 69 6.98 -0.55 -1.43
N ILE A 70 6.45 -0.93 -0.26
CA ILE A 70 6.50 -0.08 0.95
C ILE A 70 7.92 0.13 1.46
N LEU A 71 8.83 -0.82 1.24
CA LEU A 71 10.25 -0.71 1.62
C LEU A 71 11.06 0.10 0.60
N HIS A 72 10.57 0.21 -0.63
CA HIS A 72 11.23 0.97 -1.71
C HIS A 72 10.86 2.46 -1.70
N ILE A 73 9.64 2.83 -1.26
CA ILE A 73 9.18 4.21 -1.25
C ILE A 73 10.13 5.15 -0.47
N PRO A 74 10.56 4.83 0.78
CA PRO A 74 11.47 5.70 1.52
C PRO A 74 12.83 5.89 0.85
N LYS A 75 13.34 4.86 0.17
CA LYS A 75 14.61 4.93 -0.58
C LYS A 75 14.50 5.90 -1.75
N LYS A 76 13.43 5.77 -2.54
CA LYS A 76 13.15 6.66 -3.68
C LYS A 76 12.95 8.12 -3.26
N ILE A 77 12.26 8.37 -2.16
CA ILE A 77 12.04 9.74 -1.65
C ILE A 77 13.37 10.37 -1.20
N ARG A 78 14.30 9.58 -0.66
CA ARG A 78 15.60 10.06 -0.17
C ARG A 78 16.67 10.23 -1.26
N GLY A 79 16.36 9.95 -2.52
CA GLY A 79 17.30 10.14 -3.63
C GLY A 79 18.51 9.18 -3.63
N LEU A 80 18.34 7.97 -3.09
CA LEU A 80 19.31 6.87 -3.20
C LEU A 80 18.84 5.83 -4.22
#